data_AF-A0A1Y4AT01-F1
#
_entry.id   AF-A0A1Y4AT01-F1
#
_cell.length_a   1.000
_cell.length_b   1.000
_cell.length_c   1.000
_cell.angle_alpha   90.00
_cell.angle_beta   90.00
_cell.angle_gamma   90.00
#
_symmetry.space_group_name_H-M   'P 1'
#
loop_
_entity.id
_entity.type
_entity.pdbx_description
1 polymer ?
#
loop_
_entity_poly.entity_id
_entity_poly.type
_entity_poly.pdbx_seq_one_letter_code
_entity_poly.pdbx_strand_id
1 'polypeptide(L)'
;MKDRSYTVREEYLESVKNKLQDVLLLCQIHRIPFFATIATEDDGTHTTYQNYVHSAAANHIPITDDEIRKHILVANGFIPVPKREAQTFAPFEHSLYGEREE
;
A
#
# COMPACT_ATOMS: atom_id res chain seq x y z
N MET A 1 16.35 11.60 26.32
CA MET A 1 15.31 11.89 25.30
C MET A 1 13.98 11.58 25.95
N LYS A 2 12.96 12.45 25.87
CA LYS A 2 11.63 12.10 26.39
C LYS A 2 11.12 10.91 25.58
N ASP A 3 10.77 9.81 26.24
CA ASP A 3 9.98 8.72 25.64
C ASP A 3 8.74 9.35 25.01
N ARG A 4 8.74 9.45 23.68
CA ARG A 4 7.57 9.85 22.92
C ARG A 4 6.82 8.57 22.57
N SER A 5 6.21 7.96 23.59
CA SER A 5 5.25 6.88 23.37
C SER A 5 3.92 7.49 22.93
N TYR A 6 3.36 7.01 21.81
CA TYR A 6 2.02 7.33 21.37
C TYR A 6 1.11 6.13 21.63
N THR A 7 -0.01 6.33 22.30
CA THR A 7 -1.03 5.29 22.46
C THR A 7 -2.39 5.94 22.32
N VAL A 8 -3.21 5.43 21.42
CA VAL A 8 -4.59 5.92 21.27
C VAL A 8 -5.41 5.50 22.48
N ARG A 9 -6.27 6.38 22.98
CA ARG A 9 -7.24 6.00 24.03
C ARG A 9 -8.22 4.98 23.47
N GLU A 10 -8.47 3.91 24.21
CA GLU A 10 -9.33 2.81 23.74
C GLU A 10 -10.72 3.31 23.32
N GLU A 11 -11.29 4.28 24.04
CA GLU A 11 -12.60 4.87 23.71
C GLU A 11 -12.63 5.54 22.31
N TYR A 12 -11.54 6.18 21.90
CA TYR A 12 -11.43 6.80 20.57
C TYR A 12 -11.15 5.76 19.51
N LEU A 13 -10.29 4.79 19.82
CA LEU A 13 -9.98 3.70 18.93
C LEU A 13 -11.24 2.89 18.61
N GLU A 14 -12.05 2.57 19.62
CA GLU A 14 -13.30 1.84 19.49
C GLU A 14 -14.34 2.63 18.68
N SER A 15 -14.44 3.94 18.88
CA SER A 15 -15.31 4.80 18.05
C SER A 15 -14.92 4.76 16.58
N VAL A 16 -13.61 4.82 16.27
CA VAL A 16 -13.09 4.73 14.90
C VAL A 16 -13.30 3.34 14.31
N LYS A 17 -12.99 2.28 15.08
CA LYS A 17 -13.17 0.87 14.68
C LYS A 17 -14.61 0.61 14.23
N ASN A 18 -15.60 1.03 15.04
CA ASN A 18 -17.01 0.84 14.73
C ASN A 18 -17.41 1.54 13.42
N LYS A 19 -16.99 2.79 13.20
CA LYS A 19 -17.26 3.48 11.94
C LYS A 19 -16.59 2.84 10.73
N LEU A 20 -15.36 2.35 10.88
CA LEU A 20 -14.67 1.65 9.79
C LEU A 20 -15.32 0.31 9.46
N GLN A 21 -15.90 -0.39 10.45
CA GLN A 21 -16.68 -1.60 10.21
C GLN A 21 -17.95 -1.30 9.43
N ASP A 22 -18.68 -0.23 9.76
CA ASP A 22 -19.86 0.18 9.00
C ASP A 22 -19.51 0.50 7.54
N VAL A 23 -18.42 1.23 7.32
CA VAL A 23 -17.92 1.54 5.97
C VAL A 23 -17.51 0.28 5.23
N LEU A 24 -16.79 -0.64 5.90
CA LEU A 24 -16.36 -1.91 5.32
C LEU A 24 -17.56 -2.76 4.90
N LEU A 25 -18.61 -2.81 5.73
CA LEU A 25 -19.85 -3.53 5.43
C LEU A 25 -20.54 -2.94 4.20
N LEU A 26 -20.68 -1.61 4.11
CA LEU A 26 -21.24 -0.95 2.94
C LEU A 26 -20.41 -1.22 1.67
N CYS A 27 -19.09 -1.17 1.78
CA CYS A 27 -18.18 -1.48 0.69
C CYS A 27 -18.35 -2.93 0.22
N GLN A 28 -18.51 -3.89 1.13
CA GLN A 28 -18.79 -5.28 0.82
C GLN A 28 -20.14 -5.46 0.10
N ILE A 29 -21.21 -4.86 0.62
CA ILE A 29 -22.57 -4.94 0.04
C ILE A 29 -22.59 -4.38 -1.39
N HIS A 30 -21.94 -3.23 -1.60
CA HIS A 30 -21.93 -2.54 -2.88
C HIS A 30 -20.77 -2.95 -3.80
N ARG A 31 -19.96 -3.94 -3.40
CA ARG A 31 -18.80 -4.44 -4.15
C ARG A 31 -17.80 -3.33 -4.51
N ILE A 32 -17.50 -2.46 -3.55
CA ILE A 32 -16.55 -1.35 -3.67
C ILE A 32 -15.24 -1.77 -3.01
N PRO A 33 -14.13 -1.95 -3.77
CA PRO A 33 -12.82 -2.22 -3.17
C PRO A 33 -12.44 -1.15 -2.15
N PHE A 34 -11.96 -1.59 -0.98
CA PHE A 34 -11.68 -0.69 0.14
C PHE A 34 -10.44 -1.13 0.92
N PHE A 35 -9.66 -0.15 1.36
CA PHE A 35 -8.55 -0.35 2.29
C PHE A 35 -8.45 0.86 3.23
N ALA A 36 -8.26 0.57 4.52
CA ALA A 36 -7.94 1.59 5.52
C ALA A 36 -6.91 1.04 6.51
N THR A 37 -6.10 1.93 7.06
CA THR A 37 -5.13 1.63 8.11
C THR A 37 -5.20 2.70 9.19
N ILE A 38 -5.05 2.29 10.45
CA ILE A 38 -5.02 3.19 11.60
C ILE A 38 -3.80 2.85 12.46
N ALA A 39 -3.06 3.87 12.90
CA ALA A 39 -2.01 3.69 13.90
C ALA A 39 -2.64 3.60 15.29
N THR A 40 -2.29 2.59 16.07
CA THR A 40 -2.85 2.36 17.41
C THR A 40 -1.88 2.70 18.52
N GLU A 41 -0.58 2.45 18.28
CA GLU A 41 0.49 2.61 19.25
C GLU A 41 1.82 2.88 18.56
N ASP A 42 2.71 3.64 19.19
CA ASP A 42 4.11 3.84 18.82
C ASP A 42 4.97 3.83 20.09
N ASP A 43 5.95 2.93 20.14
CA ASP A 43 6.88 2.79 21.27
C ASP A 43 8.22 3.52 21.05
N GLY A 44 8.36 4.29 19.97
CA GLY A 44 9.59 4.95 19.54
C GLY A 44 10.51 4.09 18.68
N THR A 45 10.23 2.79 18.53
CA THR A 45 10.94 1.85 17.66
C THR A 45 10.03 1.23 16.60
N HIS A 46 8.79 0.96 16.97
CA HIS A 46 7.78 0.35 16.13
C HIS A 46 6.44 1.06 16.30
N THR A 47 5.74 1.24 15.19
CA THR A 47 4.35 1.71 15.17
C THR A 47 3.44 0.53 14.85
N THR A 48 2.48 0.24 15.72
CA THR A 48 1.47 -0.78 15.50
C THR A 48 0.32 -0.20 14.69
N TYR A 49 -0.11 -0.94 13.66
CA TYR A 49 -1.23 -0.57 12.80
C TYR A 49 -2.31 -1.63 12.81
N GLN A 50 -3.56 -1.17 12.70
CA GLN A 50 -4.71 -2.02 12.42
C GLN A 50 -5.21 -1.74 11.00
N ASN A 51 -5.38 -2.78 10.19
CA ASN A 51 -5.75 -2.68 8.79
C ASN A 51 -7.15 -3.26 8.54
N TYR A 52 -7.88 -2.66 7.59
CA TYR A 52 -9.19 -3.08 7.12
C TYR A 52 -9.15 -3.23 5.62
N VAL A 53 -9.72 -4.32 5.08
CA VAL A 53 -9.65 -4.58 3.65
C VAL A 53 -10.90 -5.27 3.11
N HIS A 54 -11.42 -4.74 2.00
CA HIS A 54 -12.26 -5.45 1.06
C HIS A 54 -11.53 -5.46 -0.29
N SER A 55 -10.77 -6.53 -0.55
CA SER A 55 -9.85 -6.55 -1.70
C SER A 55 -10.58 -6.82 -3.01
N ALA A 56 -10.18 -6.13 -4.08
CA ALA A 56 -10.74 -6.37 -5.42
C ALA A 56 -10.44 -7.80 -5.90
N ALA A 57 -9.20 -8.25 -5.73
CA ALA A 57 -8.73 -9.56 -6.16
C ALA A 57 -9.49 -10.72 -5.52
N ALA A 58 -9.68 -10.73 -4.18
CA ALA A 58 -10.39 -11.83 -3.52
C ALA A 58 -11.89 -11.85 -3.84
N ASN A 59 -12.46 -10.72 -4.28
CA ASN A 59 -13.88 -10.57 -4.57
C ASN A 59 -14.20 -10.57 -6.08
N HIS A 60 -13.22 -10.97 -6.91
CA HIS A 60 -13.33 -11.04 -8.36
C HIS A 60 -13.82 -9.73 -9.00
N ILE A 61 -13.37 -8.59 -8.46
CA ILE A 61 -13.69 -7.26 -8.97
C ILE A 61 -12.58 -6.86 -9.95
N PRO A 62 -12.88 -6.69 -11.25
CA PRO A 62 -11.86 -6.34 -12.24
C PRO A 62 -11.52 -4.85 -12.13
N ILE A 63 -10.24 -4.56 -11.86
CA ILE A 63 -9.69 -3.20 -11.88
C ILE A 63 -8.32 -3.21 -12.57
N THR A 64 -8.05 -2.21 -13.40
CA THR A 64 -6.86 -2.18 -14.28
C THR A 64 -5.60 -1.68 -13.56
N ASP A 65 -5.72 -0.66 -12.71
CA ASP A 65 -4.62 -0.14 -11.88
C ASP A 65 -5.03 -0.25 -10.39
N ASP A 66 -4.76 -1.40 -9.80
CA ASP A 66 -5.11 -1.73 -8.42
C ASP A 66 -4.12 -1.07 -7.44
N GLU A 67 -4.39 0.19 -7.06
CA GLU A 67 -3.58 0.90 -6.07
C GLU A 67 -3.76 0.35 -4.65
N ILE A 68 -4.93 -0.22 -4.33
CA ILE A 68 -5.19 -0.84 -3.03
C ILE A 68 -4.22 -1.98 -2.76
N ARG A 69 -3.92 -2.79 -3.77
CA ARG A 69 -2.88 -3.83 -3.66
C ARG A 69 -1.52 -3.27 -3.25
N LYS A 70 -1.14 -2.09 -3.76
CA LYS A 70 0.13 -1.43 -3.40
C LYS A 70 0.15 -1.09 -1.91
N HIS A 71 -0.95 -0.55 -1.38
CA HIS A 71 -1.08 -0.26 0.06
C HIS A 71 -1.03 -1.52 0.94
N ILE A 72 -1.70 -2.61 0.51
CA ILE A 72 -1.67 -3.90 1.22
C ILE A 72 -0.24 -4.46 1.27
N LEU A 73 0.51 -4.37 0.17
CA LEU A 73 1.91 -4.80 0.15
C LEU A 73 2.75 -4.00 1.15
N VAL A 74 2.59 -2.67 1.19
CA VAL A 74 3.29 -1.84 2.18
C VAL A 74 2.91 -2.24 3.61
N ALA A 75 1.63 -2.48 3.88
CA ALA A 75 1.15 -2.96 5.17
C ALA A 75 1.72 -4.34 5.58
N ASN A 76 2.11 -5.17 4.60
CA ASN A 76 2.76 -6.46 4.81
C ASN A 76 4.30 -6.37 4.87
N GLY A 77 4.86 -5.16 5.02
CA GLY A 77 6.30 -4.95 5.22
C GLY A 77 7.10 -4.73 3.93
N PHE A 78 6.46 -4.58 2.78
CA PHE A 78 7.17 -4.21 1.56
C PHE A 78 7.53 -2.71 1.57
N ILE A 79 8.74 -2.37 1.15
CA ILE A 79 9.20 -0.99 1.06
C ILE A 79 8.87 -0.46 -0.34
N PRO A 80 8.10 0.64 -0.45
CA PRO A 80 7.81 1.24 -1.76
C PRO A 80 9.09 1.85 -2.34
N VAL A 81 9.41 1.47 -3.57
CA VAL A 81 10.53 2.04 -4.32
C VAL A 81 9.97 3.08 -5.29
N PRO A 82 10.52 4.31 -5.33
CA PRO A 82 10.14 5.31 -6.34
C PRO A 82 10.25 4.72 -7.74
N LYS A 83 9.36 5.15 -8.66
CA LYS A 83 9.48 4.77 -10.07
C LYS A 83 10.89 5.18 -10.53
N ARG A 84 11.65 4.21 -11.05
CA ARG A 84 12.93 4.53 -11.69
C ARG A 84 12.63 5.45 -12.87
N GLU A 85 13.43 6.51 -13.01
CA GLU A 85 13.43 7.29 -14.25
C GLU A 85 13.73 6.32 -15.39
N ALA A 86 12.93 6.40 -16.47
CA ALA A 86 13.22 5.62 -17.66
C ALA A 86 14.56 6.11 -18.21
N GLN A 87 15.59 5.26 -18.12
CA GLN A 87 16.85 5.56 -18.78
C GLN A 87 16.62 5.42 -20.29
N THR A 88 16.47 6.55 -20.97
CA THR A 88 16.51 6.58 -22.43
C THR A 88 17.97 6.46 -22.84
N PHE A 89 18.39 5.25 -23.15
CA PHE A 89 19.68 5.06 -23.81
C PHE A 89 19.55 5.53 -25.26
N ALA A 90 20.45 6.42 -25.68
CA ALA A 90 20.68 6.60 -27.10
C ALA A 90 21.16 5.25 -27.68
N PRO A 91 20.76 4.89 -28.91
CA PRO A 91 21.35 3.75 -29.60
C PRO A 91 22.88 3.87 -29.56
N PHE A 92 23.57 2.77 -29.30
CA PHE A 92 25.03 2.76 -29.41
C PHE A 92 25.44 3.14 -30.84
N GLU A 93 26.56 3.83 -30.98
CA GLU A 93 27.06 4.18 -32.32
C GLU A 93 27.25 2.91 -33.15
N HIS A 94 26.87 2.97 -34.43
CA HIS A 94 26.88 1.79 -35.31
C HIS A 94 28.28 1.15 -35.42
N SER A 95 29.33 1.94 -35.21
CA SER A 95 30.75 1.54 -35.16
C SER A 95 31.08 0.50 -34.08
N LEU A 96 30.23 0.36 -33.05
CA LEU A 96 30.40 -0.60 -31.97
C LEU A 96 29.77 -1.97 -32.27
N TYR A 97 28.90 -2.04 -33.27
CA TYR A 97 28.40 -3.30 -33.77
C TYR A 97 29.39 -3.78 -34.81
N GLY A 98 30.24 -4.74 -34.44
CA GLY A 98 31.20 -5.35 -35.36
C GLY A 98 30.53 -5.74 -36.68
N GLU A 99 31.28 -5.60 -37.77
CA GLU A 99 30.79 -5.95 -39.11
C GLU A 99 30.30 -7.40 -39.09
N ARG A 100 29.09 -7.63 -39.62
CA ARG A 100 28.60 -9.00 -39.77
C ARG A 100 29.49 -9.68 -40.78
N GLU A 101 30.17 -10.76 -40.38
CA GLU A 101 30.81 -11.67 -41.32
C GLU A 101 29.70 -12.28 -42.20
N GLU A 102 29.73 -12.00 -43.50
CA GLU A 102 28.86 -12.61 -44.53
C GLU A 102 29.29 -14.04 -44.88
#